data_AF-A0A243SCB1-F1
#
_entry.id   AF-A0A243SCB1-F1
#
_cell.length_a   1.000
_cell.length_b   1.000
_cell.length_c   1.000
_cell.angle_alpha   90.00
_cell.angle_beta   90.00
_cell.angle_gamma   90.00
#
_symmetry.space_group_name_H-M   'P 1'
#
loop_
_entity.id
_entity.type
_entity.pdbx_description
1 polymer ?
#
loop_
_entity_poly.entity_id
_entity_poly.type
_entity_poly.pdbx_seq_one_letter_code
_entity_poly.pdbx_strand_id
1 'polypeptide(L)'
;MRKIFSIAYKQDYNKGYAIGLNPFLEYNSNMQNDACIAGFNAGRSDYERMNGFIRDGIPSRIVTEKVLEDFLIAGLLGLPIDDSGYTSYQLGIIAEWYQSGTEKYEPDYSVSLLNVLDSIGIEMG
;
A
#
# COMPACT_ATOMS: atom_id res chain seq x y z
N MET A 1 7.24 -27.75 14.19
CA MET A 1 7.99 -26.56 13.73
C MET A 1 8.99 -26.99 12.66
N ARG A 2 8.71 -26.76 11.36
CA ARG A 2 9.67 -26.91 10.23
C ARG A 2 9.10 -26.62 8.82
N LYS A 3 7.77 -26.52 8.65
CA LYS A 3 7.15 -26.27 7.32
C LYS A 3 7.12 -24.79 6.90
N ILE A 4 6.99 -23.86 7.85
CA ILE A 4 6.86 -22.41 7.60
C ILE A 4 8.11 -21.75 6.98
N PHE A 5 9.30 -22.32 7.19
CA PHE A 5 10.56 -21.81 6.62
C PHE A 5 10.93 -22.47 5.28
N SER A 6 10.07 -23.37 4.76
CA SER A 6 10.33 -23.99 3.47
C SER A 6 10.07 -23.01 2.33
N ILE A 7 10.84 -23.14 1.26
CA ILE A 7 10.66 -22.34 0.04
C ILE A 7 9.24 -22.54 -0.52
N ALA A 8 8.74 -23.78 -0.52
CA ALA A 8 7.38 -24.09 -0.96
C ALA A 8 6.31 -23.34 -0.13
N TYR A 9 6.43 -23.38 1.20
CA TYR A 9 5.51 -22.62 2.07
C TYR A 9 5.55 -21.12 1.78
N LYS A 10 6.74 -20.54 1.60
CA LYS A 10 6.88 -19.10 1.27
C LYS A 10 6.25 -18.76 -0.07
N GLN A 11 6.43 -19.60 -1.09
CA GLN A 11 5.83 -19.42 -2.41
C GLN A 11 4.30 -19.46 -2.34
N ASP A 12 3.77 -20.47 -1.66
CA ASP A 12 2.32 -20.63 -1.51
C ASP A 12 1.71 -19.52 -0.67
N TYR A 13 2.38 -19.10 0.41
CA TYR A 13 1.97 -17.94 1.21
C TYR A 13 1.93 -16.66 0.36
N ASN A 14 3.01 -16.35 -0.37
CA ASN A 14 3.06 -15.16 -1.21
C ASN A 14 1.98 -15.17 -2.30
N LYS A 15 1.69 -16.34 -2.86
CA LYS A 15 0.62 -16.50 -3.84
C LYS A 15 -0.74 -16.22 -3.22
N GLY A 16 -1.04 -16.81 -2.07
CA GLY A 16 -2.27 -16.53 -1.33
C GLY A 16 -2.39 -15.04 -1.01
N TYR A 17 -1.32 -14.44 -0.50
CA TYR A 17 -1.24 -13.03 -0.13
C TYR A 17 -1.54 -12.09 -1.30
N ALA A 18 -0.94 -12.34 -2.46
CA ALA A 18 -1.21 -11.56 -3.67
C ALA A 18 -2.68 -11.64 -4.12
N ILE A 19 -3.32 -12.82 -3.99
CA ILE A 19 -4.74 -12.99 -4.31
C ILE A 19 -5.61 -12.26 -3.28
N GLY A 20 -5.29 -12.36 -1.98
CA GLY A 20 -6.03 -11.69 -0.92
C GLY A 20 -5.98 -10.16 -1.02
N LEU A 21 -4.86 -9.61 -1.50
CA LEU A 21 -4.68 -8.16 -1.69
C LEU A 21 -5.48 -7.58 -2.85
N ASN A 22 -5.93 -8.40 -3.80
CA ASN A 22 -6.63 -7.92 -4.98
C ASN A 22 -7.95 -8.69 -5.18
N PRO A 23 -9.09 -8.07 -4.85
CA PRO A 23 -10.38 -8.74 -4.93
C PRO A 23 -10.83 -9.05 -6.37
N PHE A 24 -10.13 -8.53 -7.39
CA PHE A 24 -10.38 -8.85 -8.80
C PHE A 24 -9.65 -10.10 -9.29
N LEU A 25 -8.76 -10.69 -8.50
CA LEU A 25 -8.08 -11.94 -8.85
C LEU A 25 -8.92 -13.15 -8.46
N GLU A 26 -9.05 -14.10 -9.37
CA GLU A 26 -9.75 -15.36 -9.09
C GLU A 26 -8.98 -16.22 -8.09
N TYR A 27 -9.70 -16.69 -7.07
CA TYR A 27 -9.17 -17.65 -6.11
C TYR A 27 -9.31 -19.08 -6.65
N ASN A 28 -8.18 -19.76 -6.89
CA ASN A 28 -8.18 -21.15 -7.31
C ASN A 28 -8.30 -22.08 -6.10
N SER A 29 -9.48 -22.71 -5.93
CA SER A 29 -9.78 -23.65 -4.85
C SER A 29 -8.86 -24.88 -4.82
N ASN A 30 -8.22 -25.23 -5.93
CA ASN A 30 -7.30 -26.38 -6.01
C ASN A 30 -5.92 -26.07 -5.44
N MET A 31 -5.66 -24.82 -5.01
CA MET A 31 -4.39 -24.37 -4.41
C MET A 31 -4.50 -24.18 -2.88
N GLN A 32 -5.52 -24.78 -2.26
CA GLN A 32 -5.77 -24.72 -0.83
C GLN A 32 -4.77 -25.59 -0.07
N ASN A 33 -3.67 -24.98 0.33
CA ASN A 33 -2.86 -25.46 1.44
C ASN A 33 -2.81 -24.39 2.54
N ASP A 34 -2.40 -24.81 3.74
CA ASP A 34 -2.37 -23.93 4.92
C ASP A 34 -1.61 -22.62 4.68
N ALA A 35 -0.53 -22.67 3.90
CA ALA A 35 0.29 -21.50 3.59
C ALA A 35 -0.46 -20.50 2.71
N CYS A 36 -1.07 -20.98 1.63
CA CYS A 36 -1.89 -20.18 0.72
C CYS A 36 -3.09 -19.57 1.43
N ILE A 37 -3.77 -20.32 2.29
CA ILE A 37 -4.92 -19.81 3.08
C ILE A 37 -4.44 -18.73 4.05
N ALA A 38 -3.33 -18.95 4.76
CA ALA A 38 -2.75 -17.96 5.66
C ALA A 38 -2.37 -16.67 4.92
N GLY A 39 -1.71 -16.80 3.76
CA GLY A 39 -1.37 -15.67 2.89
C GLY A 39 -2.61 -14.91 2.44
N PHE A 40 -3.62 -15.63 1.92
CA PHE A 40 -4.87 -15.03 1.45
C PHE A 40 -5.57 -14.22 2.54
N ASN A 41 -5.70 -14.78 3.75
CA ASN A 41 -6.31 -14.08 4.87
C ASN A 41 -5.53 -12.83 5.28
N ALA A 42 -4.19 -12.90 5.28
CA ALA A 42 -3.34 -11.75 5.58
C ALA A 42 -3.50 -10.65 4.51
N GLY A 43 -3.42 -11.01 3.22
CA GLY A 43 -3.58 -10.07 2.12
C GLY A 43 -4.96 -9.43 2.11
N ARG A 44 -6.01 -10.20 2.39
CA ARG A 44 -7.38 -9.68 2.53
C ARG A 44 -7.50 -8.70 3.69
N SER A 45 -6.90 -9.02 4.84
CA SER A 45 -6.93 -8.12 6.00
C SER A 45 -6.22 -6.79 5.69
N ASP A 46 -5.11 -6.84 4.95
CA ASP A 46 -4.39 -5.64 4.51
C ASP A 46 -5.21 -4.82 3.51
N TYR A 47 -5.85 -5.48 2.54
CA TYR A 47 -6.76 -4.83 1.61
C TYR A 47 -7.90 -4.11 2.36
N GLU A 48 -8.62 -4.83 3.23
CA GLU A 48 -9.79 -4.31 3.94
C GLU A 48 -9.41 -3.19 4.91
N ARG A 49 -8.21 -3.23 5.51
CA ARG A 49 -7.66 -2.15 6.33
C ARG A 49 -7.51 -0.83 5.56
N MET A 50 -7.14 -0.89 4.28
CA MET A 50 -6.87 0.31 3.47
C MET A 50 -8.08 0.75 2.63
N ASN A 51 -8.96 -0.19 2.28
CA ASN A 51 -10.00 0.03 1.27
C ASN A 51 -11.43 -0.13 1.78
N GLY A 52 -11.61 -0.60 3.02
CA GLY A 52 -12.91 -0.93 3.59
C GLY A 52 -13.29 -2.40 3.35
N PHE A 53 -14.36 -2.87 3.99
CA PHE A 53 -14.77 -4.27 3.89
C PHE A 53 -15.31 -4.60 2.51
N ILE A 54 -14.89 -5.72 1.92
CA ILE A 54 -15.36 -6.18 0.61
C ILE A 54 -16.89 -6.37 0.60
N ARG A 55 -17.47 -6.75 1.75
CA ARG A 55 -18.93 -6.95 1.88
C ARG A 55 -19.74 -5.67 1.64
N ASP A 56 -19.13 -4.50 1.82
CA ASP A 56 -19.75 -3.19 1.63
C ASP A 56 -19.58 -2.69 0.18
N GLY A 57 -18.90 -3.48 -0.67
CA GLY A 57 -18.58 -3.17 -2.06
C GLY A 57 -17.07 -3.00 -2.29
N ILE A 58 -16.64 -3.17 -3.54
CA ILE A 58 -15.25 -2.93 -3.95
C ILE A 58 -15.15 -1.51 -4.51
N PRO A 59 -14.32 -0.62 -3.94
CA PRO A 59 -14.11 0.73 -4.45
C PRO A 59 -13.54 0.75 -5.88
N SER A 60 -13.81 1.84 -6.62
CA SER A 60 -13.30 2.06 -7.98
C SER A 60 -11.79 2.22 -8.05
N ARG A 61 -11.18 2.79 -7.01
CA ARG A 61 -9.72 2.90 -6.86
C ARG A 61 -9.29 2.06 -5.66
N ILE A 62 -8.17 1.36 -5.77
CA ILE A 62 -7.59 0.60 -4.66
C ILE A 62 -6.41 1.40 -4.11
N VAL A 63 -6.46 1.72 -2.83
CA VAL A 63 -5.35 2.24 -2.05
C VAL A 63 -4.37 1.10 -1.77
N THR A 64 -3.10 1.37 -2.05
CA THR A 64 -1.95 0.51 -1.75
C THR A 64 -0.90 1.35 -1.02
N GLU A 65 0.11 0.73 -0.43
CA GLU A 65 1.22 1.45 0.20
C GLU A 65 1.87 2.46 -0.75
N LYS A 66 2.05 2.10 -2.03
CA LYS A 66 2.55 3.02 -3.05
C LYS A 66 1.67 4.26 -3.22
N VAL A 67 0.34 4.08 -3.22
CA VAL A 67 -0.60 5.22 -3.29
C VAL A 67 -0.43 6.11 -2.06
N LEU A 68 -0.29 5.52 -0.87
CA LEU A 68 -0.06 6.28 0.35
C LEU A 68 1.26 7.08 0.31
N GLU A 69 2.32 6.50 -0.24
CA GLU A 69 3.60 7.17 -0.47
C GLU A 69 3.50 8.29 -1.51
N ASP A 70 2.83 8.05 -2.64
CA ASP A 70 2.62 9.06 -3.68
C ASP A 70 1.84 10.27 -3.13
N PHE A 71 0.79 10.03 -2.32
CA PHE A 71 0.02 11.07 -1.64
C PHE A 71 0.87 11.84 -0.62
N LEU A 72 1.72 11.15 0.14
CA LEU A 72 2.64 11.79 1.09
C LEU A 72 3.62 12.72 0.37
N ILE A 73 4.24 12.25 -0.71
CA ILE A 73 5.20 13.04 -1.51
C ILE A 73 4.49 14.26 -2.12
N ALA A 74 3.31 14.07 -2.71
CA ALA A 74 2.54 15.16 -3.29
C ALA A 74 2.18 16.22 -2.24
N GLY A 75 1.76 15.80 -1.04
CA GLY A 75 1.47 16.70 0.07
C GLY A 75 2.70 17.48 0.55
N LEU A 76 3.85 16.82 0.67
CA LEU A 76 5.13 17.46 1.04
C LEU A 76 5.61 18.49 0.02
N LEU A 77 5.37 18.24 -1.27
CA LEU A 77 5.74 19.15 -2.37
C LEU A 77 4.69 20.24 -2.64
N GLY A 78 3.57 20.23 -1.93
CA GLY A 78 2.45 21.16 -2.17
C GLY A 78 1.78 20.97 -3.53
N LEU A 79 1.89 19.77 -4.11
CA LEU A 79 1.27 19.44 -5.39
C LEU A 79 -0.23 19.19 -5.21
N PRO A 80 -1.07 19.57 -6.19
CA PRO A 80 -2.48 19.21 -6.16
C PRO A 80 -2.62 17.68 -6.22
N ILE A 81 -3.44 17.14 -5.32
CA ILE A 81 -3.71 15.71 -5.23
C ILE A 81 -5.07 15.43 -5.89
N ASP A 82 -5.10 14.46 -6.81
CA ASP A 82 -6.35 13.96 -7.38
C ASP A 82 -7.00 12.95 -6.41
N ASP A 83 -8.00 13.41 -5.68
CA ASP A 83 -8.82 12.61 -4.78
C ASP A 83 -10.04 11.97 -5.46
N SER A 84 -10.22 12.20 -6.77
CA SER A 84 -11.39 11.70 -7.49
C SER A 84 -11.45 10.17 -7.51
N GLY A 85 -12.62 9.62 -7.19
CA GLY A 85 -12.85 8.17 -7.23
C GLY A 85 -12.31 7.38 -6.03
N TYR A 86 -11.76 8.04 -5.00
CA TYR A 86 -11.56 7.46 -3.68
C TYR A 86 -12.82 7.63 -2.81
N THR A 87 -13.07 6.66 -1.94
CA THR A 87 -14.15 6.71 -0.96
C THR A 87 -13.76 7.56 0.25
N SER A 88 -14.75 8.03 1.01
CA SER A 88 -14.49 8.76 2.27
C SER A 88 -13.67 7.94 3.27
N TYR A 89 -13.83 6.62 3.29
CA TYR A 89 -13.01 5.72 4.11
C TYR A 89 -11.54 5.78 3.69
N GLN A 90 -11.27 5.62 2.40
CA GLN A 90 -9.91 5.65 1.85
C GLN A 90 -9.23 7.00 2.07
N LEU A 91 -9.96 8.11 1.91
CA LEU A 91 -9.46 9.44 2.21
C LEU A 91 -9.12 9.61 3.69
N GLY A 92 -9.91 9.01 4.59
CA GLY A 92 -9.58 8.93 6.01
C GLY A 92 -8.25 8.22 6.27
N ILE A 93 -8.06 7.03 5.67
CA ILE A 93 -6.81 6.27 5.78
C ILE A 93 -5.61 7.07 5.23
N ILE A 94 -5.77 7.74 4.09
CA ILE A 94 -4.72 8.57 3.50
C ILE A 94 -4.35 9.74 4.44
N ALA A 95 -5.35 10.40 5.04
CA ALA A 95 -5.13 11.49 5.97
C ALA A 95 -4.41 11.03 7.25
N GLU A 96 -4.83 9.89 7.83
CA GLU A 96 -4.14 9.27 8.97
C GLU A 96 -2.70 8.90 8.63
N TRP A 97 -2.48 8.31 7.45
CA TRP A 97 -1.14 7.98 6.96
C TRP A 97 -0.26 9.23 6.84
N TYR A 98 -0.79 10.29 6.24
CA TYR A 98 -0.09 11.57 6.11
C TYR A 98 0.33 12.12 7.49
N GLN A 99 -0.58 12.15 8.46
CA GLN A 99 -0.30 12.60 9.82
C GLN A 99 0.78 11.74 10.51
N SER A 100 0.74 10.42 10.33
CA SER A 100 1.75 9.51 10.86
C SER A 100 3.12 9.61 10.17
N GLY A 101 3.12 9.98 8.88
CA GLY A 101 4.31 10.18 8.06
C GLY A 101 5.00 11.51 8.32
N THR A 102 4.24 12.56 8.63
CA THR A 102 4.78 13.87 9.00
C THR A 102 5.54 13.87 10.33
N GLU A 103 5.29 12.90 11.23
CA GLU A 103 6.12 12.72 12.43
C GLU A 103 7.47 12.02 12.13
N LYS A 104 7.56 11.26 11.02
CA LYS A 104 8.82 10.63 10.57
C LYS A 104 9.64 11.53 9.64
N TYR A 105 9.02 12.53 9.04
CA TYR A 105 9.66 13.50 8.15
C TYR A 105 9.89 14.80 8.93
N GLU A 106 11.05 14.92 9.56
CA GLU A 106 11.53 16.21 10.05
C GLU A 106 11.66 17.18 8.84
N PRO A 107 11.01 18.35 8.86
CA PRO A 107 11.07 19.34 7.78
C PRO A 107 12.49 19.75 7.40
N ASP A 108 13.43 19.66 8.34
CA ASP A 108 14.84 19.97 8.12
C ASP A 108 15.55 18.98 7.17
N TYR A 109 14.98 17.78 6.94
CA TYR A 109 15.49 16.83 5.95
C TYR A 109 14.94 17.05 4.53
N SER A 110 13.84 17.78 4.34
CA SER A 110 13.31 18.09 2.99
C SER A 110 14.17 19.12 2.26
N VAL A 111 14.91 19.95 3.02
CA VAL A 111 15.98 20.83 2.52
C VAL A 111 17.12 20.04 1.86
N SER A 112 17.23 18.73 2.13
CA SER A 112 18.32 17.91 1.61
C SER A 112 18.16 17.52 0.14
N LEU A 113 16.96 17.19 -0.33
CA LEU A 113 16.80 16.67 -1.70
C LEU A 113 16.98 17.77 -2.76
N LEU A 114 16.37 18.94 -2.57
CA LEU A 114 16.53 20.08 -3.49
C LEU A 114 17.98 20.55 -3.53
N ASN A 115 18.64 20.67 -2.37
CA ASN A 115 20.05 21.03 -2.32
C ASN A 115 20.97 19.95 -2.90
N VAL A 116 20.64 18.67 -2.76
CA VAL A 116 21.38 17.57 -3.39
C VAL A 116 21.22 17.61 -4.90
N LEU A 117 20.00 17.82 -5.41
CA LEU A 117 19.70 17.92 -6.84
C LEU A 117 20.38 19.15 -7.49
N ASP A 118 20.39 20.29 -6.81
CA ASP A 118 21.17 21.47 -7.22
C ASP A 118 22.68 21.19 -7.17
N SER A 119 23.17 20.47 -6.15
CA SER A 119 24.60 20.14 -6.03
C SER A 119 25.12 19.20 -7.13
N ILE A 120 24.23 18.44 -7.78
CA ILE A 120 24.54 17.59 -8.93
C ILE A 120 24.14 18.21 -10.28
N GLY A 121 23.66 19.47 -10.27
CA GLY A 121 23.41 20.27 -11.47
C GLY A 121 22.13 19.92 -12.23
N ILE A 122 21.11 19.39 -11.55
CA ILE A 122 19.80 19.11 -12.16
C ILE A 122 18.87 20.28 -11.84
N GLU A 123 18.80 21.26 -12.75
CA GLU A 123 17.80 22.32 -12.70
C GLU A 123 16.44 21.78 -13.16
N MET A 124 15.44 21.82 -12.27
CA MET A 124 14.05 21.63 -12.65
C MET A 124 13.50 23.00 -13.08
N GLY A 125 13.53 23.25 -14.39
CA GLY A 125 13.00 24.48 -15.00
C GLY A 125 11.48 24.61 -14.97
#